data_AF-A0AAJ6PCM9-F1
#
_entry.id   AF-A0AAJ6PCM9-F1
#
_cell.length_a   1.000
_cell.length_b   1.000
_cell.length_c   1.000
_cell.angle_alpha   90.00
_cell.angle_beta   90.00
_cell.angle_gamma   90.00
#
_symmetry.space_group_name_H-M   'P 1'
#
loop_
_entity.id
_entity.type
_entity.pdbx_description
1 polymer ?
#
loop_
_entity_poly.entity_id
_entity_poly.type
_entity_poly.pdbx_seq_one_letter_code
_entity_poly.pdbx_strand_id
1 'polypeptide(L)' 'MERRKKIEVDNYNAVSAAHAEQGINFGEQEMNSRMYASRTYTQRRKQMEQDLRNFEDADSLPFDKDTAF' A
#
# COMPACT_ATOMS: atom_id res chain seq x y z
N MET A 1 -22.89 -1.49 13.44
CA MET A 1 -21.84 -1.87 12.46
C MET A 1 -22.19 -1.37 11.06
N GLU A 2 -23.36 -1.73 10.53
CA GLU A 2 -23.86 -1.34 9.19
C GLU A 2 -23.75 0.16 8.86
N ARG A 3 -24.18 1.07 9.75
CA ARG A 3 -24.18 2.51 9.48
C ARG A 3 -22.78 3.11 9.28
N ARG A 4 -21.76 2.60 9.98
CA ARG A 4 -20.37 3.09 9.85
C ARG A 4 -19.78 2.67 8.51
N LYS A 5 -20.00 1.41 8.11
CA LYS A 5 -19.60 0.91 6.78
C LYS A 5 -20.25 1.71 5.66
N LYS A 6 -21.54 2.06 5.81
CA LYS A 6 -22.23 2.89 4.81
C LYS A 6 -21.59 4.28 4.67
N ILE A 7 -21.27 4.94 5.78
CA ILE A 7 -20.56 6.23 5.78
C ILE A 7 -19.18 6.11 5.11
N GLU A 8 -18.44 5.03 5.37
CA GLU A 8 -17.15 4.75 4.72
C GLU A 8 -17.27 4.63 3.21
N VAL A 9 -18.24 3.86 2.73
CA VAL A 9 -18.50 3.67 1.30
C VAL A 9 -18.94 4.97 0.64
N ASP A 10 -19.83 5.72 1.27
CA ASP A 10 -20.31 7.01 0.76
C ASP A 10 -19.17 8.02 0.65
N ASN A 11 -18.28 8.07 1.65
CA ASN A 11 -17.09 8.92 1.63
C ASN A 11 -16.10 8.51 0.53
N TYR A 12 -15.83 7.22 0.37
CA TYR A 12 -14.96 6.70 -0.69
C TYR A 12 -15.48 7.09 -2.08
N ASN A 13 -16.80 6.97 -2.29
CA ASN A 13 -17.45 7.33 -3.55
C ASN A 13 -17.35 8.83 -3.84
N ALA A 14 -17.58 9.67 -2.82
CA ALA A 14 -17.50 11.12 -2.96
C ALA A 14 -16.08 11.58 -3.35
N VAL A 15 -15.05 11.02 -2.68
CA VAL A 15 -13.64 11.32 -3.00
C VAL A 15 -13.29 10.84 -4.40
N SER A 16 -13.71 9.62 -4.76
CA SER A 16 -13.45 9.06 -6.09
C SER A 16 -14.09 9.89 -7.21
N ALA A 17 -15.31 10.41 -6.98
CA ALA A 17 -15.99 11.29 -7.94
C ALA A 17 -15.25 12.63 -8.11
N ALA A 18 -14.82 13.26 -7.01
CA ALA A 18 -14.05 14.50 -7.06
C ALA A 18 -12.71 14.35 -7.79
N HIS A 19 -12.03 13.21 -7.63
CA HIS A 19 -10.80 12.92 -8.37
C HIS A 19 -11.07 12.68 -9.85
N ALA A 20 -12.16 11.99 -10.19
CA ALA A 20 -12.55 11.76 -11.58
C ALA A 20 -12.83 13.07 -12.33
N GLU A 21 -13.45 14.06 -11.69
CA GLU A 21 -13.67 15.41 -12.25
C GLU A 21 -12.35 16.14 -12.55
N GLN A 22 -11.29 15.84 -11.78
CA GLN A 22 -9.94 16.37 -11.99
C GLN A 22 -9.11 15.57 -13.02
N GLY A 23 -9.71 14.55 -13.65
CA GLY A 23 -9.02 13.63 -14.55
C GLY A 23 -8.12 12.62 -13.85
N ILE A 24 -8.24 12.47 -12.53
CA ILE A 24 -7.46 11.54 -11.71
C ILE A 24 -8.24 10.23 -11.55
N ASN A 25 -7.72 9.14 -12.09
CA ASN A 25 -8.27 7.81 -11.87
C ASN A 25 -7.69 7.18 -10.59
N PHE A 26 -8.33 7.47 -9.46
CA PHE A 26 -7.89 6.98 -8.15
C PHE A 26 -7.80 5.45 -8.08
N GLY A 27 -8.74 4.72 -8.71
CA GLY A 27 -8.73 3.26 -8.75
C GLY A 27 -7.53 2.70 -9.53
N GLU A 28 -7.17 3.33 -10.65
CA GLU A 28 -5.97 2.98 -11.41
C GLU A 28 -4.69 3.31 -10.65
N GLN A 29 -4.62 4.45 -9.96
CA GLN A 29 -3.48 4.81 -9.11
C GLN A 29 -3.27 3.81 -7.98
N GLU A 30 -4.33 3.42 -7.27
CA GLU A 30 -4.28 2.38 -6.23
C GLU A 30 -3.82 1.03 -6.80
N MET A 31 -4.37 0.59 -7.93
CA MET A 31 -3.95 -0.66 -8.57
C MET A 31 -2.48 -0.62 -9.01
N ASN A 32 -2.04 0.48 -9.62
CA ASN A 32 -0.64 0.66 -10.01
C ASN A 32 0.29 0.64 -8.80
N SER A 33 -0.07 1.35 -7.72
CA SER A 33 0.69 1.35 -6.45
C SER A 33 0.87 -0.08 -5.91
N ARG A 34 -0.22 -0.87 -5.86
CA ARG A 34 -0.17 -2.27 -5.43
C ARG A 34 0.68 -3.15 -6.35
N MET A 35 0.58 -2.99 -7.67
CA MET A 35 1.43 -3.72 -8.63
C MET A 35 2.91 -3.38 -8.46
N TYR A 36 3.26 -2.10 -8.33
CA TYR A 36 4.65 -1.68 -8.11
C TYR A 36 5.19 -2.17 -6.77
N ALA A 37 4.38 -2.12 -5.72
CA ALA A 37 4.74 -2.66 -4.41
C ALA A 37 5.04 -4.17 -4.48
N SER A 38 4.20 -4.94 -5.20
CA SER A 38 4.38 -6.37 -5.40
C SER A 38 5.62 -6.71 -6.24
N ARG A 39 5.84 -6.01 -7.36
CA ARG A 39 7.02 -6.23 -8.24
C ARG A 39 8.35 -6.01 -7.52
N THR A 40 8.40 -5.05 -6.62
CA THR A 40 9.63 -4.68 -5.90
C THR A 40 9.81 -5.44 -4.59
N TYR A 41 8.82 -6.23 -4.15
CA TYR A 41 8.84 -6.89 -2.85
C TYR A 41 10.03 -7.84 -2.69
N THR A 42 10.27 -8.72 -3.67
CA THR A 42 11.41 -9.65 -3.64
C THR A 42 12.75 -8.93 -3.57
N GLN A 43 12.89 -7.80 -4.26
CA GLN A 43 14.12 -7.02 -4.26
C GLN A 43 14.33 -6.35 -2.91
N ARG A 44 13.28 -5.78 -2.33
CA ARG A 44 13.32 -5.19 -0.99
C ARG A 44 13.55 -6.24 0.11
N ARG A 45 12.98 -7.46 -0.01
CA ARG A 45 13.25 -8.58 0.91
C ARG A 45 14.73 -8.97 0.93
N LYS A 46 15.38 -9.01 -0.23
CA LYS A 46 16.83 -9.29 -0.33
C LYS A 46 17.68 -8.19 0.31
N GLN A 47 17.28 -6.93 0.13
CA GLN A 47 17.98 -5.80 0.75
C GLN A 47 17.88 -5.86 2.28
N MET A 48 16.68 -6.11 2.79
CA MET A 48 16.44 -6.32 4.21
C MET A 48 17.23 -7.51 4.79
N GLU A 49 17.41 -8.61 4.06
CA GLU A 49 18.30 -9.70 4.50
C GLU A 49 19.75 -9.26 4.62
N GLN A 50 20.21 -8.31 3.80
CA GLN A 50 21.54 -7.71 3.91
C GLN A 50 21.63 -6.75 5.10
N ASP A 51 20.60 -5.92 5.32
CA ASP A 51 20.55 -4.97 6.45
C ASP A 51 20.55 -5.72 7.79
N LEU A 52 19.80 -6.81 7.89
CA LEU A 52 19.82 -7.71 9.05
C LEU A 52 21.21 -8.34 9.29
N ARG A 53 21.95 -8.69 8.23
CA ARG A 53 23.34 -9.17 8.36
C ARG A 53 24.30 -8.07 8.81
N ASN A 54 23.96 -6.82 8.53
CA ASN A 54 24.72 -5.64 8.96
C ASN A 54 24.36 -5.21 10.38
N PHE A 55 23.49 -5.94 11.09
CA PHE A 55 23.00 -5.61 12.44
C PHE A 55 22.25 -4.28 12.52
N GLU A 56 21.56 -3.89 11.44
CA GLU A 56 20.58 -2.79 11.52
C GLU A 56 19.40 -3.18 12.42
N ASP A 57 18.79 -2.16 13.03
CA ASP A 57 17.67 -2.35 13.96
C ASP A 57 16.45 -2.91 13.21
N ALA A 58 15.77 -3.91 13.78
CA ALA A 58 14.61 -4.52 13.15
C ALA A 58 13.47 -3.52 12.94
N ASP A 59 13.42 -2.46 13.75
CA ASP A 59 12.45 -1.38 13.67
C ASP A 59 12.77 -0.37 12.54
N SER A 60 13.97 -0.41 11.95
CA SER A 60 14.32 0.41 10.77
C SER A 60 13.85 -0.22 9.45
N LEU A 61 13.37 -1.47 9.49
CA LEU A 61 13.01 -2.21 8.29
C LEU A 61 11.76 -1.64 7.63
N PRO A 62 11.74 -1.50 6.29
CA PRO A 62 10.67 -0.83 5.58
C PRO A 62 9.33 -1.58 5.58
N PHE A 63 9.30 -2.86 6.02
CA PHE A 63 8.10 -3.69 6.16
C PHE A 63 8.43 -4.99 6.92
N ASP A 64 7.39 -5.64 7.45
CA ASP A 64 7.54 -6.93 8.13
C ASP A 64 7.94 -8.05 7.15
N LYS A 65 9.03 -8.74 7.47
CA LYS A 65 9.61 -9.85 6.70
C LYS A 65 8.67 -11.04 6.54
N ASP A 66 7.74 -11.23 7.47
CA ASP A 66 6.83 -12.37 7.53
C ASP A 66 5.46 -12.05 6.92
N THR A 67 5.29 -10.88 6.29
CA THR A 67 4.08 -10.53 5.55
C THR A 67 3.88 -11.52 4.39
N ALA A 68 2.83 -12.34 4.48
CA ALA A 68 2.41 -13.24 3.41
C ALA A 68 1.78 -12.44 2.26
N PHE A 69 2.28 -12.63 1.03
CA PHE A 69 1.71 -12.11 -0.21
C PHE A 69 0.98 -13.20 -0.97
#